data_AF-A0A330L5J0-F1
#
_entry.id   AF-A0A330L5J0-F1
#
_cell.length_a   1.000
_cell.length_b   1.000
_cell.length_c   1.000
_cell.angle_alpha   90.00
_cell.angle_beta   90.00
_cell.angle_gamma   90.00
#
_symmetry.space_group_name_H-M   'P 1'
#
loop_
_entity.id
_entity.type
_entity.pdbx_description
1 polymer ?
#
loop_
_entity_poly.entity_id
_entity_poly.type
_entity_poly.pdbx_seq_one_letter_code
_entity_poly.pdbx_strand_id
1 'polypeptide(L)'
;MNIRARLLAISLSANLVLGGLLLAGFVAPNVQTSFNPEIDLPVIAPSARIHPLAAVDGSVTIGELVFVAPGASIRGDEGQNIVIGNYSNVQDGVVIHGLETFEGGYELFQNEVEVAGKKYSVYIGDRVSLAHQSQVHGPARVGDDTMIGMQALVFRAQIGDHVVIEPGAKLIGVTVAPGRYVPALSIITRQEQADALPVITDGYAYREWNDSVVRVNTQLARAGQPLPLNR
;
A
#
# COMPACT_ATOMS: atom_id res chain seq x y z
N MET A 1 -18.72 39.68 -23.79
CA MET A 1 -19.44 38.60 -23.06
C MET A 1 -20.14 39.23 -21.85
N ASN A 2 -21.46 39.13 -21.75
CA ASN A 2 -22.27 39.69 -20.65
C ASN A 2 -21.87 39.04 -19.31
N ILE A 3 -21.91 39.81 -18.20
CA ILE A 3 -21.67 39.38 -16.82
C ILE A 3 -22.32 38.02 -16.49
N ARG A 4 -23.55 37.76 -16.95
CA ARG A 4 -24.24 36.48 -16.75
C ARG A 4 -23.51 35.28 -17.39
N ALA A 5 -22.94 35.46 -18.57
CA ALA A 5 -22.17 34.41 -19.25
C ALA A 5 -20.81 34.16 -18.58
N ARG A 6 -20.19 35.18 -17.97
CA ARG A 6 -18.98 35.01 -17.15
C ARG A 6 -19.27 34.26 -15.84
N LEU A 7 -20.36 34.61 -15.15
CA LEU A 7 -20.78 33.91 -13.92
C LEU A 7 -21.15 32.45 -14.18
N LEU A 8 -21.84 32.16 -15.29
CA LEU A 8 -22.16 30.79 -15.70
C LEU A 8 -20.90 29.98 -16.01
N ALA A 9 -19.95 30.56 -16.76
CA ALA A 9 -18.68 29.90 -17.05
C ALA A 9 -17.85 29.62 -15.79
N ILE A 10 -17.78 30.57 -14.85
CA ILE A 10 -17.11 30.38 -13.56
C ILE A 10 -17.78 29.27 -12.74
N SER A 11 -19.11 29.25 -12.70
CA SER A 11 -19.88 28.22 -11.98
C SER A 11 -19.70 26.83 -12.61
N LEU A 12 -19.75 26.70 -13.93
CA LEU A 12 -19.48 25.43 -14.61
C LEU A 12 -18.05 24.94 -14.35
N SER A 13 -17.06 25.83 -14.43
CA SER A 13 -15.67 25.48 -14.15
C SER A 13 -15.47 25.06 -12.68
N ALA A 14 -16.07 25.77 -11.73
CA ALA A 14 -15.99 25.43 -10.31
C ALA A 14 -16.66 24.08 -10.02
N ASN A 15 -17.82 23.79 -10.63
CA ASN A 15 -18.53 22.52 -10.48
C ASN A 15 -17.78 21.36 -11.15
N LEU A 16 -17.12 21.59 -12.28
CA LEU A 16 -16.26 20.59 -12.93
C LEU A 16 -15.02 20.28 -12.09
N VAL A 17 -14.42 21.29 -11.46
CA VAL A 17 -13.26 21.12 -10.56
C VAL A 17 -13.67 20.42 -9.25
N LEU A 18 -14.77 20.84 -8.60
CA LEU A 18 -15.29 20.15 -7.41
C LEU A 18 -15.72 18.71 -7.73
N GLY A 19 -16.36 18.48 -8.89
CA GLY A 19 -16.76 17.16 -9.34
C GLY A 19 -15.56 16.25 -9.63
N GLY A 20 -14.49 16.79 -10.22
CA GLY A 20 -13.24 16.07 -10.44
C GLY A 20 -12.55 15.66 -9.14
N LEU A 21 -12.57 16.53 -8.12
CA LEU A 21 -12.03 16.25 -6.78
C LEU A 21 -12.82 15.17 -6.03
N LEU A 22 -14.11 14.98 -6.32
CA LEU A 22 -14.94 13.93 -5.72
C LEU A 22 -14.79 12.55 -6.39
N LEU A 23 -14.15 12.48 -7.56
CA LEU A 23 -14.06 11.27 -8.39
C LEU A 23 -12.65 10.66 -8.45
N ALA A 24 -11.64 11.37 -7.95
CA ALA A 24 -10.30 10.84 -7.69
C ALA A 24 -10.18 10.57 -6.18
N GLY A 25 -9.48 9.50 -5.78
CA GLY A 25 -9.09 9.31 -4.37
C GLY A 25 -8.43 10.56 -3.79
N PHE A 26 -8.41 10.69 -2.47
CA PHE A 26 -7.66 11.76 -1.84
C PHE A 26 -6.17 11.49 -2.09
N VAL A 27 -5.59 12.19 -3.05
CA VAL A 27 -4.17 12.11 -3.41
C VAL A 27 -3.57 13.49 -3.17
N ALA A 28 -2.67 13.60 -2.19
CA ALA A 28 -2.17 14.89 -1.72
C ALA A 28 -0.66 14.85 -1.43
N PRO A 29 0.00 16.04 -1.39
CA PRO A 29 1.36 16.11 -0.89
C PRO A 29 1.43 15.80 0.61
N ASN A 30 2.61 15.44 1.10
CA ASN A 30 2.89 15.49 2.54
C ASN A 30 3.06 16.96 3.00
N VAL A 31 3.32 17.14 4.29
CA VAL A 31 3.49 18.46 4.92
C VAL A 31 4.94 18.68 5.31
N GLN A 32 5.41 19.92 5.23
CA GLN A 32 6.75 20.27 5.67
C GLN A 32 6.84 20.19 7.20
N THR A 33 7.85 19.49 7.71
CA THR A 33 8.14 19.35 9.14
C THR A 33 9.66 19.39 9.37
N SER A 34 10.10 19.29 10.63
CA SER A 34 11.53 19.14 10.93
C SER A 34 12.15 17.84 10.43
N PHE A 35 11.32 16.81 10.22
CA PHE A 35 11.71 15.46 9.78
C PHE A 35 11.33 15.18 8.30
N ASN A 36 10.63 16.12 7.66
CA ASN A 36 10.28 16.10 6.25
C ASN A 36 10.53 17.51 5.67
N PRO A 37 11.80 17.86 5.37
CA PRO A 37 12.16 19.21 4.96
C PRO A 37 11.68 19.54 3.54
N GLU A 38 11.53 18.53 2.69
CA GLU A 38 11.05 18.62 1.31
C GLU A 38 9.62 18.07 1.21
N ILE A 39 8.80 18.70 0.38
CA ILE A 39 7.41 18.28 0.15
C ILE A 39 7.38 17.34 -1.06
N ASP A 40 6.88 16.13 -0.86
CA ASP A 40 6.70 15.12 -1.89
C ASP A 40 5.24 14.98 -2.30
N LEU A 41 5.05 14.59 -3.57
CA LEU A 41 3.78 14.19 -4.14
C LEU A 41 3.83 12.72 -4.55
N PRO A 42 2.72 11.96 -4.38
CA PRO A 42 2.67 10.59 -4.86
C PRO A 42 2.93 10.47 -6.36
N VAL A 43 3.74 9.48 -6.74
CA VAL A 43 3.98 9.10 -8.15
C VAL A 43 3.16 7.86 -8.46
N ILE A 44 2.11 8.01 -9.26
CA ILE A 44 1.12 6.96 -9.51
C ILE A 44 1.10 6.59 -10.99
N ALA A 45 1.24 5.31 -11.30
CA ALA A 45 1.15 4.80 -12.66
C ALA A 45 -0.23 5.09 -13.30
N PRO A 46 -0.31 5.44 -14.59
CA PRO A 46 -1.59 5.76 -15.25
C PRO A 46 -2.63 4.61 -15.25
N SER A 47 -2.17 3.37 -15.15
CA SER A 47 -3.03 2.18 -15.10
C SER A 47 -3.48 1.80 -13.69
N ALA A 48 -2.91 2.42 -12.64
CA ALA A 48 -3.37 2.23 -11.27
C ALA A 48 -4.71 2.91 -11.03
N ARG A 49 -5.47 2.43 -10.05
CA ARG A 49 -6.75 3.02 -9.65
C ARG A 49 -6.78 3.21 -8.14
N ILE A 50 -6.96 4.47 -7.75
CA ILE A 50 -7.18 4.87 -6.36
C ILE A 50 -8.67 5.15 -6.18
N HIS A 51 -9.32 4.38 -5.31
CA HIS A 51 -10.74 4.58 -5.01
C HIS A 51 -10.97 5.99 -4.42
N PRO A 52 -12.08 6.70 -4.75
CA PRO A 52 -12.41 8.03 -4.22
C PRO A 52 -12.41 8.14 -2.68
N LEU A 53 -12.62 7.03 -1.99
CA LEU A 53 -12.61 6.93 -0.52
C LEU A 53 -11.28 6.46 0.07
N ALA A 54 -10.24 6.29 -0.74
CA ALA A 54 -8.88 6.02 -0.26
C ALA A 54 -8.09 7.32 -0.09
N ALA A 55 -7.05 7.28 0.74
CA ALA A 55 -6.09 8.35 0.94
C ALA A 55 -4.67 7.88 0.59
N VAL A 56 -3.96 8.66 -0.24
CA VAL A 56 -2.57 8.42 -0.66
C VAL A 56 -1.80 9.73 -0.58
N ASP A 57 -0.90 9.85 0.38
CA ASP A 57 -0.25 11.12 0.71
C ASP A 57 1.27 11.02 0.73
N GLY A 58 1.96 12.03 0.18
CA GLY A 58 3.40 12.22 0.37
C GLY A 58 4.32 11.36 -0.48
N SER A 59 5.43 10.93 0.12
CA SER A 59 6.53 10.18 -0.50
C SER A 59 6.10 8.73 -0.77
N VAL A 60 5.28 8.55 -1.81
CA VAL A 60 4.65 7.28 -2.19
C VAL A 60 4.82 7.04 -3.69
N THR A 61 5.22 5.84 -4.08
CA THR A 61 5.22 5.38 -5.48
C THR A 61 4.30 4.18 -5.66
N ILE A 62 3.40 4.23 -6.64
CA ILE A 62 2.44 3.16 -6.98
C ILE A 62 2.65 2.70 -8.42
N GLY A 63 2.93 1.40 -8.58
CA GLY A 63 3.18 0.74 -9.87
C GLY A 63 1.93 0.50 -10.73
N GLU A 64 2.15 -0.16 -11.87
CA GLU A 64 1.12 -0.44 -12.87
C GLU A 64 0.05 -1.38 -12.35
N LEU A 65 -1.22 -1.15 -12.75
CA LEU A 65 -2.36 -2.02 -12.48
C LEU A 65 -2.60 -2.33 -10.99
N VAL A 66 -2.18 -1.41 -10.11
CA VAL A 66 -2.50 -1.46 -8.68
C VAL A 66 -3.93 -0.97 -8.45
N PHE A 67 -4.68 -1.72 -7.63
CA PHE A 67 -5.98 -1.29 -7.13
C PHE A 67 -5.86 -0.92 -5.65
N VAL A 68 -6.20 0.33 -5.31
CA VAL A 68 -6.30 0.84 -3.94
C VAL A 68 -7.78 1.05 -3.61
N ALA A 69 -8.28 0.26 -2.68
CA ALA A 69 -9.69 0.10 -2.37
C ALA A 69 -10.20 1.14 -1.34
N PRO A 70 -11.53 1.26 -1.12
CA PRO A 70 -12.11 2.21 -0.17
C PRO A 70 -11.51 2.14 1.24
N GLY A 71 -11.29 3.29 1.86
CA GLY A 71 -10.80 3.38 3.24
C GLY A 71 -9.35 2.97 3.44
N ALA A 72 -8.62 2.58 2.39
CA ALA A 72 -7.18 2.41 2.46
C ALA A 72 -6.49 3.76 2.73
N SER A 73 -5.42 3.73 3.52
CA SER A 73 -4.60 4.89 3.87
C SER A 73 -3.12 4.56 3.67
N ILE A 74 -2.51 5.19 2.67
CA ILE A 74 -1.09 5.04 2.35
C ILE A 74 -0.45 6.40 2.56
N ARG A 75 0.43 6.53 3.56
CA ARG A 75 0.91 7.85 4.00
C ARG A 75 2.43 7.85 4.15
N GLY A 76 3.12 8.60 3.30
CA GLY A 76 4.57 8.81 3.29
C GLY A 76 4.94 10.22 3.77
N ASP A 77 4.63 10.53 5.03
CA ASP A 77 4.86 11.84 5.65
C ASP A 77 5.91 11.85 6.77
N GLU A 78 6.11 10.70 7.43
CA GLU A 78 7.12 10.47 8.47
C GLU A 78 8.20 9.51 7.93
N GLY A 79 7.81 8.27 7.64
CA GLY A 79 8.62 7.35 6.86
C GLY A 79 8.55 7.70 5.38
N GLN A 80 9.68 8.04 4.78
CA GLN A 80 9.77 8.41 3.37
C GLN A 80 10.03 7.18 2.46
N ASN A 81 9.84 7.35 1.16
CA ASN A 81 10.02 6.31 0.15
C ASN A 81 9.18 5.05 0.40
N ILE A 82 7.85 5.20 0.48
CA ILE A 82 6.92 4.06 0.46
C ILE A 82 6.69 3.64 -0.99
N VAL A 83 6.87 2.36 -1.31
CA VAL A 83 6.64 1.83 -2.66
C VAL A 83 5.68 0.65 -2.67
N ILE A 84 4.80 0.65 -3.68
CA ILE A 84 3.89 -0.45 -4.00
C ILE A 84 4.15 -0.88 -5.44
N GLY A 85 4.65 -2.10 -5.60
CA GLY A 85 5.01 -2.69 -6.88
C GLY A 85 3.81 -2.96 -7.81
N ASN A 86 4.13 -3.39 -9.02
CA ASN A 86 3.16 -3.60 -10.09
C ASN A 86 2.22 -4.76 -9.76
N TYR A 87 0.98 -4.67 -10.23
CA TYR A 87 -0.06 -5.71 -10.09
C TYR A 87 -0.43 -6.06 -8.64
N SER A 88 0.10 -5.30 -7.67
CA SER A 88 -0.24 -5.42 -6.26
C SER A 88 -1.61 -4.81 -5.96
N ASN A 89 -2.16 -5.08 -4.80
CA ASN A 89 -3.45 -4.52 -4.38
C ASN A 89 -3.44 -4.13 -2.90
N VAL A 90 -4.10 -3.01 -2.61
CA VAL A 90 -4.23 -2.42 -1.28
C VAL A 90 -5.72 -2.37 -0.97
N GLN A 91 -6.22 -3.38 -0.26
CA GLN A 91 -7.65 -3.59 -0.08
C GLN A 91 -8.25 -2.70 1.02
N ASP A 92 -9.55 -2.87 1.26
CA ASP A 92 -10.34 -1.96 2.09
C ASP A 92 -9.77 -1.83 3.51
N GLY A 93 -9.59 -0.58 3.95
CA GLY A 93 -9.09 -0.28 5.29
C GLY A 93 -7.63 -0.66 5.54
N VAL A 94 -6.86 -1.02 4.51
CA VAL A 94 -5.42 -1.27 4.67
C VAL A 94 -4.69 0.01 5.03
N VAL A 95 -3.76 -0.08 5.97
CA VAL A 95 -2.89 1.04 6.37
C VAL A 95 -1.44 0.75 6.02
N ILE A 96 -0.79 1.68 5.33
CA ILE A 96 0.65 1.66 5.08
C ILE A 96 1.23 2.98 5.58
N HIS A 97 2.13 2.86 6.56
CA HIS A 97 2.81 3.99 7.20
C HIS A 97 4.20 3.54 7.66
N GLY A 98 5.04 4.47 8.12
CA GLY A 98 6.41 4.16 8.51
C GLY A 98 6.89 5.06 9.63
N LEU A 99 7.80 4.52 10.45
CA LEU A 99 8.54 5.31 11.43
C LEU A 99 9.43 6.33 10.73
N GLU A 100 9.78 7.39 11.45
CA GLU A 100 10.65 8.48 11.02
C GLU A 100 11.96 7.96 10.41
N THR A 101 12.26 8.38 9.18
CA THR A 101 13.49 8.02 8.46
C THR A 101 14.51 9.15 8.42
N PHE A 102 14.21 10.31 8.98
CA PHE A 102 15.11 11.47 9.00
C PHE A 102 14.86 12.35 10.22
N GLU A 103 15.88 12.64 11.01
CA GLU A 103 15.80 13.52 12.18
C GLU A 103 17.05 14.39 12.25
N GLY A 104 16.91 15.67 12.64
CA GLY A 104 18.08 16.50 12.99
C GLY A 104 19.10 16.73 11.87
N GLY A 105 18.69 16.62 10.60
CA GLY A 105 19.58 16.80 9.45
C GLY A 105 20.26 15.53 8.94
N TYR A 106 19.93 14.35 9.48
CA TYR A 106 20.52 13.07 9.07
C TYR A 106 19.47 11.96 8.95
N GLU A 107 19.79 10.95 8.13
CA GLU A 107 18.93 9.79 7.86
C GLU A 107 18.99 8.76 9.01
N LEU A 108 17.85 8.15 9.33
CA LEU A 108 17.68 7.12 10.38
C LEU A 108 17.61 5.72 9.75
N PHE A 109 18.77 5.21 9.33
CA PHE A 109 18.89 3.94 8.60
C PHE A 109 18.28 2.72 9.29
N GLN A 110 18.17 2.72 10.61
CA GLN A 110 17.53 1.65 11.38
C GLN A 110 16.01 1.56 11.15
N ASN A 111 15.39 2.61 10.61
CA ASN A 111 13.96 2.68 10.30
C ASN A 111 13.69 2.49 8.80
N GLU A 112 14.68 2.00 8.04
CA GLU A 112 14.57 1.71 6.61
C GLU A 112 14.88 0.24 6.30
N VAL A 113 14.44 -0.22 5.14
CA VAL A 113 14.86 -1.47 4.52
C VAL A 113 15.58 -1.19 3.19
N GLU A 114 16.58 -1.99 2.86
CA GLU A 114 17.29 -1.87 1.58
C GLU A 114 16.82 -2.94 0.58
N VAL A 115 16.42 -2.51 -0.63
CA VAL A 115 16.08 -3.40 -1.74
C VAL A 115 16.81 -2.91 -2.99
N ALA A 116 17.65 -3.79 -3.56
CA ALA A 116 18.46 -3.50 -4.75
C ALA A 116 19.29 -2.19 -4.64
N GLY A 117 19.89 -1.94 -3.47
CA GLY A 117 20.74 -0.77 -3.22
C GLY A 117 19.98 0.53 -2.98
N LYS A 118 18.65 0.49 -2.86
CA LYS A 118 17.78 1.63 -2.54
C LYS A 118 17.11 1.43 -1.19
N LYS A 119 16.88 2.52 -0.46
CA LYS A 119 16.27 2.51 0.87
C LYS A 119 14.81 2.93 0.81
N TYR A 120 14.00 2.28 1.64
CA TYR A 120 12.56 2.47 1.71
C TYR A 120 12.13 2.40 3.17
N SER A 121 11.18 3.25 3.58
CA SER A 121 10.47 3.01 4.85
C SER A 121 9.60 1.75 4.74
N VAL A 122 8.86 1.62 3.64
CA VAL A 122 8.08 0.42 3.31
C VAL A 122 8.28 0.04 1.84
N TYR A 123 8.70 -1.20 1.61
CA TYR A 123 8.79 -1.79 0.29
C TYR A 123 7.75 -2.89 0.13
N ILE A 124 6.78 -2.71 -0.77
CA ILE A 124 5.86 -3.76 -1.21
C ILE A 124 6.23 -4.12 -2.66
N GLY A 125 6.56 -5.39 -2.88
CA GLY A 125 6.95 -5.93 -4.19
C GLY A 125 5.82 -6.01 -5.21
N ASP A 126 6.11 -6.71 -6.30
CA ASP A 126 5.17 -6.96 -7.38
C ASP A 126 4.22 -8.11 -7.03
N ARG A 127 2.97 -8.03 -7.52
CA ARG A 127 1.93 -9.05 -7.31
C ARG A 127 1.66 -9.38 -5.84
N VAL A 128 1.76 -8.39 -4.96
CA VAL A 128 1.44 -8.53 -3.53
C VAL A 128 -0.02 -8.19 -3.27
N SER A 129 -0.69 -9.01 -2.48
CA SER A 129 -2.06 -8.74 -2.03
C SER A 129 -2.06 -8.34 -0.56
N LEU A 130 -2.35 -7.07 -0.27
CA LEU A 130 -2.62 -6.58 1.07
C LEU A 130 -4.13 -6.66 1.31
N ALA A 131 -4.58 -7.72 1.98
CA ALA A 131 -6.00 -7.97 2.16
C ALA A 131 -6.64 -7.06 3.20
N HIS A 132 -7.97 -7.02 3.17
CA HIS A 132 -8.79 -6.08 3.96
C HIS A 132 -8.29 -5.93 5.41
N GLN A 133 -8.15 -4.68 5.84
CA GLN A 133 -7.76 -4.29 7.20
C GLN A 133 -6.38 -4.80 7.65
N SER A 134 -5.53 -5.31 6.75
CA SER A 134 -4.13 -5.56 7.07
C SER A 134 -3.34 -4.25 7.22
N GLN A 135 -2.22 -4.31 7.92
CA GLN A 135 -1.32 -3.17 8.08
C GLN A 135 0.12 -3.59 7.80
N VAL A 136 0.83 -2.76 7.05
CA VAL A 136 2.28 -2.86 6.88
C VAL A 136 2.90 -1.56 7.38
N HIS A 137 3.74 -1.67 8.41
CA HIS A 137 4.36 -0.52 9.06
C HIS A 137 5.88 -0.59 8.96
N GLY A 138 6.50 0.48 8.43
CA GLY A 138 7.94 0.60 8.24
C GLY A 138 8.74 0.58 9.55
N PRO A 139 10.01 0.11 9.55
CA PRO A 139 10.73 -0.50 8.41
C PRO A 139 10.15 -1.85 8.01
N ALA A 140 9.73 -2.02 6.76
CA ALA A 140 9.16 -3.30 6.31
C ALA A 140 9.42 -3.57 4.83
N ARG A 141 9.72 -4.84 4.51
CA ARG A 141 9.75 -5.35 3.14
C ARG A 141 8.72 -6.47 3.00
N VAL A 142 7.93 -6.44 1.93
CA VAL A 142 7.12 -7.56 1.48
C VAL A 142 7.58 -7.94 0.08
N GLY A 143 8.08 -9.16 -0.07
CA GLY A 143 8.57 -9.72 -1.32
C GLY A 143 7.47 -10.00 -2.33
N ASP A 144 7.88 -10.33 -3.54
CA ASP A 144 6.98 -10.53 -4.67
C ASP A 144 6.03 -11.72 -4.45
N ASP A 145 4.90 -11.73 -5.14
CA ASP A 145 3.93 -12.85 -5.12
C ASP A 145 3.47 -13.27 -3.72
N THR A 146 3.43 -12.33 -2.79
CA THR A 146 3.11 -12.57 -1.37
C THR A 146 1.68 -12.16 -1.02
N MET A 147 1.04 -12.97 -0.18
CA MET A 147 -0.29 -12.69 0.37
C MET A 147 -0.18 -12.22 1.82
N ILE A 148 -0.66 -11.01 2.09
CA ILE A 148 -0.86 -10.50 3.46
C ILE A 148 -2.36 -10.61 3.77
N GLY A 149 -2.72 -11.61 4.57
CA GLY A 149 -4.11 -11.94 4.87
C GLY A 149 -4.86 -10.87 5.66
N MET A 150 -6.18 -10.98 5.67
CA MET A 150 -7.07 -10.00 6.31
C MET A 150 -6.67 -9.77 7.76
N GLN A 151 -6.69 -8.51 8.20
CA GLN A 151 -6.32 -8.10 9.56
C GLN A 151 -4.90 -8.51 10.00
N ALA A 152 -4.00 -8.92 9.11
CA ALA A 152 -2.62 -9.21 9.47
C ALA A 152 -1.81 -7.92 9.76
N LEU A 153 -0.72 -8.05 10.53
CA LEU A 153 0.24 -6.96 10.77
C LEU A 153 1.65 -7.39 10.39
N VAL A 154 2.35 -6.53 9.66
CA VAL A 154 3.79 -6.63 9.40
C VAL A 154 4.44 -5.35 9.91
N PHE A 155 5.34 -5.44 10.89
CA PHE A 155 6.03 -4.29 11.46
C PHE A 155 7.48 -4.61 11.78
N ARG A 156 8.45 -3.78 11.36
CA ARG A 156 9.89 -4.08 11.57
C ARG A 156 10.28 -5.45 11.00
N ALA A 157 9.66 -5.87 9.89
CA ALA A 157 9.74 -7.23 9.41
C ALA A 157 10.00 -7.30 7.90
N GLN A 158 10.73 -8.33 7.49
CA GLN A 158 11.06 -8.59 6.09
C GLN A 158 10.43 -9.91 5.68
N ILE A 159 9.48 -9.86 4.75
CA ILE A 159 8.77 -11.02 4.24
C ILE A 159 9.37 -11.37 2.89
N GLY A 160 9.83 -12.62 2.75
CA GLY A 160 10.34 -13.16 1.50
C GLY A 160 9.26 -13.30 0.44
N ASP A 161 9.67 -13.67 -0.76
CA ASP A 161 8.76 -13.83 -1.90
C ASP A 161 7.92 -15.11 -1.75
N HIS A 162 6.75 -15.17 -2.39
CA HIS A 162 5.83 -16.31 -2.32
C HIS A 162 5.43 -16.71 -0.90
N VAL A 163 5.29 -15.76 0.03
CA VAL A 163 4.82 -16.04 1.40
C VAL A 163 3.30 -15.91 1.48
N VAL A 164 2.67 -16.71 2.34
CA VAL A 164 1.26 -16.52 2.73
C VAL A 164 1.17 -16.23 4.22
N ILE A 165 0.76 -15.01 4.57
CA ILE A 165 0.40 -14.65 5.94
C ILE A 165 -1.11 -14.84 6.08
N GLU A 166 -1.55 -15.82 6.85
CA GLU A 166 -2.97 -16.09 7.03
C GLU A 166 -3.67 -15.02 7.89
N PRO A 167 -5.02 -14.95 7.84
CA PRO A 167 -5.78 -13.91 8.52
C PRO A 167 -5.43 -13.73 10.00
N GLY A 168 -5.29 -12.46 10.40
CA GLY A 168 -5.07 -12.04 11.77
C GLY A 168 -3.66 -12.28 12.32
N ALA A 169 -2.74 -12.91 11.60
CA ALA A 169 -1.37 -13.12 12.07
C ALA A 169 -0.59 -11.79 12.23
N LYS A 170 0.39 -11.77 13.14
CA LYS A 170 1.20 -10.59 13.49
C LYS A 170 2.67 -10.94 13.43
N LEU A 171 3.44 -10.20 12.64
CA LEU A 171 4.87 -10.39 12.47
C LEU A 171 5.61 -9.11 12.85
N ILE A 172 6.47 -9.20 13.86
CA ILE A 172 7.14 -8.05 14.44
C ILE A 172 8.62 -8.34 14.63
N GLY A 173 9.51 -7.59 13.96
CA GLY A 173 10.95 -7.70 14.22
C GLY A 173 11.62 -8.96 13.66
N VAL A 174 11.04 -9.59 12.62
CA VAL A 174 11.50 -10.88 12.09
C VAL A 174 11.66 -10.87 10.57
N THR A 175 12.49 -11.79 10.07
CA THR A 175 12.61 -12.10 8.64
C THR A 175 11.97 -13.45 8.35
N VAL A 176 11.03 -13.51 7.40
CA VAL A 176 10.40 -14.75 6.93
C VAL A 176 11.03 -15.16 5.61
N ALA A 177 11.54 -16.39 5.55
CA ALA A 177 12.11 -16.94 4.32
C ALA A 177 11.04 -17.08 3.21
N PRO A 178 11.42 -17.02 1.92
CA PRO A 178 10.49 -17.26 0.81
C PRO A 178 9.76 -18.60 0.89
N GLY A 179 8.55 -18.67 0.32
CA GLY A 179 7.78 -19.92 0.20
C GLY A 179 7.25 -20.50 1.53
N ARG A 180 7.19 -19.68 2.58
CA ARG A 180 6.64 -20.06 3.89
C ARG A 180 5.19 -19.61 4.04
N TYR A 181 4.47 -20.20 4.98
CA TYR A 181 3.21 -19.63 5.44
C TYR A 181 3.16 -19.42 6.95
N VAL A 182 2.41 -18.41 7.37
CA VAL A 182 2.19 -18.05 8.76
C VAL A 182 0.75 -18.43 9.12
N PRO A 183 0.53 -19.39 10.04
CA PRO A 183 -0.83 -19.81 10.39
C PRO A 183 -1.66 -18.67 10.97
N ALA A 184 -2.98 -18.71 10.72
CA ALA A 184 -3.91 -17.68 11.16
C ALA A 184 -3.76 -17.39 12.67
N LEU A 185 -3.93 -16.12 13.04
CA LEU A 185 -3.87 -15.61 14.43
C LEU A 185 -2.51 -15.80 15.15
N SER A 186 -1.47 -16.28 14.47
CA SER A 186 -0.14 -16.44 15.07
C SER A 186 0.53 -15.10 15.37
N ILE A 187 1.33 -15.06 16.44
CA ILE A 187 2.19 -13.90 16.76
C ILE A 187 3.64 -14.35 16.69
N ILE A 188 4.38 -13.81 15.71
CA ILE A 188 5.78 -14.15 15.42
C ILE A 188 6.63 -12.93 15.76
N THR A 189 7.40 -13.02 16.85
CA THR A 189 8.21 -11.91 17.40
C THR A 189 9.67 -12.28 17.64
N ARG A 190 10.03 -13.55 17.44
CA ARG A 190 11.40 -14.06 17.56
C ARG A 190 11.82 -14.75 16.27
N GLN A 191 13.06 -14.55 15.86
CA GLN A 191 13.57 -15.08 14.59
C GLN A 191 13.47 -16.61 14.53
N GLU A 192 13.71 -17.32 15.64
CA GLU A 192 13.54 -18.78 15.73
C GLU A 192 12.13 -19.26 15.34
N GLN A 193 11.09 -18.45 15.64
CA GLN A 193 9.71 -18.78 15.27
C GLN A 193 9.50 -18.63 13.77
N ALA A 194 10.09 -17.57 13.18
CA ALA A 194 10.04 -17.33 11.74
C ALA A 194 10.81 -18.41 10.96
N ASP A 195 11.99 -18.81 11.46
CA ASP A 195 12.82 -19.86 10.87
C ASP A 195 12.11 -21.22 10.88
N ALA A 196 11.29 -21.48 11.90
CA ALA A 196 10.51 -22.71 12.06
C ALA A 196 9.14 -22.70 11.33
N LEU A 197 8.77 -21.61 10.64
CA LEU A 197 7.50 -21.55 9.91
C LEU A 197 7.41 -22.66 8.86
N PRO A 198 6.22 -23.25 8.64
CA PRO A 198 6.03 -24.29 7.66
C PRO A 198 6.22 -23.77 6.23
N VAL A 199 6.65 -24.67 5.33
CA VAL A 199 6.78 -24.40 3.90
C VAL A 199 5.44 -24.61 3.20
N ILE A 200 5.17 -23.81 2.17
CA ILE A 200 4.04 -24.02 1.27
C ILE A 200 4.31 -25.27 0.43
N THR A 201 3.33 -26.17 0.37
CA THR A 201 3.37 -27.41 -0.40
C THR A 201 2.15 -27.51 -1.29
N ASP A 202 2.13 -28.49 -2.21
CA ASP A 202 0.96 -28.75 -3.06
C ASP A 202 -0.32 -29.02 -2.24
N GLY A 203 -0.20 -29.54 -1.01
CA GLY A 203 -1.35 -29.79 -0.15
C GLY A 203 -1.86 -28.55 0.61
N TYR A 204 -1.16 -27.42 0.55
CA TYR A 204 -1.52 -26.23 1.32
C TYR A 204 -2.76 -25.53 0.74
N ALA A 205 -3.75 -25.28 1.59
CA ALA A 205 -5.06 -24.78 1.19
C ALA A 205 -5.02 -23.40 0.50
N TYR A 206 -4.07 -22.53 0.88
CA TYR A 206 -3.98 -21.16 0.36
C TYR A 206 -2.87 -20.96 -0.68
N ARG A 207 -2.29 -22.05 -1.23
CA ARG A 207 -1.14 -21.96 -2.15
C ARG A 207 -1.41 -21.08 -3.39
N GLU A 208 -2.64 -21.12 -3.93
CA GLU A 208 -3.06 -20.36 -5.13
C GLU A 208 -3.83 -19.07 -4.78
N TRP A 209 -3.89 -18.73 -3.49
CA TRP A 209 -4.77 -17.65 -3.03
C TRP A 209 -4.36 -16.31 -3.61
N ASN A 210 -3.06 -15.99 -3.57
CA ASN A 210 -2.54 -14.73 -4.10
C ASN A 210 -2.80 -14.59 -5.61
N ASP A 211 -2.51 -15.62 -6.40
CA ASP A 211 -2.70 -15.61 -7.85
C ASP A 211 -4.14 -15.30 -8.25
N SER A 212 -5.08 -15.91 -7.53
CA SER A 212 -6.50 -15.65 -7.72
C SER A 212 -6.87 -14.20 -7.38
N VAL A 213 -6.33 -13.66 -6.29
CA VAL A 213 -6.59 -12.29 -5.81
C VAL A 213 -5.96 -11.24 -6.72
N VAL A 214 -4.71 -11.43 -7.17
CA VAL A 214 -4.03 -10.56 -8.13
C VAL A 214 -4.79 -10.51 -9.45
N ARG A 215 -5.25 -11.66 -9.97
CA ARG A 215 -6.05 -11.72 -11.20
C ARG A 215 -7.36 -10.92 -11.08
N VAL A 216 -8.02 -10.95 -9.92
CA VAL A 216 -9.25 -10.20 -9.68
C VAL A 216 -8.97 -8.71 -9.55
N ASN A 217 -7.98 -8.32 -8.73
CA ASN A 217 -7.71 -6.91 -8.46
C ASN A 217 -7.13 -6.17 -9.66
N THR A 218 -6.36 -6.84 -10.51
CA THR A 218 -5.91 -6.26 -11.79
C THR A 218 -7.08 -6.00 -12.75
N GLN A 219 -8.16 -6.80 -12.70
CA GLN A 219 -9.39 -6.52 -13.43
C GLN A 219 -10.15 -5.33 -12.83
N LEU A 220 -10.19 -5.19 -11.50
CA LEU A 220 -10.76 -4.02 -10.84
C LEU A 220 -10.00 -2.73 -11.22
N ALA A 221 -8.67 -2.77 -11.24
CA ALA A 221 -7.85 -1.66 -11.72
C ALA A 221 -8.15 -1.30 -13.19
N ARG A 222 -8.43 -2.29 -14.05
CA ARG A 222 -8.79 -2.01 -15.46
C ARG A 222 -10.20 -1.46 -15.61
N ALA A 223 -11.16 -1.96 -14.83
CA ALA A 223 -12.57 -1.61 -14.94
C ALA A 223 -12.87 -0.15 -14.57
N GLY A 224 -12.02 0.47 -13.74
CA GLY A 224 -12.22 1.85 -13.27
C GLY A 224 -13.04 1.92 -11.98
N GLN A 225 -13.59 3.10 -11.67
CA GLN A 225 -14.33 3.33 -10.43
C GLN A 225 -15.81 2.97 -10.55
N PRO A 226 -16.46 2.50 -9.47
CA PRO A 226 -17.91 2.34 -9.42
C PRO A 226 -18.61 3.65 -9.80
N LEU A 227 -19.62 3.57 -10.67
CA LEU A 227 -20.41 4.73 -11.06
C LEU A 227 -21.58 4.91 -10.09
N PRO A 228 -21.94 6.16 -9.73
CA PRO A 228 -23.16 6.44 -8.98
C PRO A 228 -24.38 5.84 -9.69
N LEU A 229 -25.28 5.20 -8.94
CA LEU A 229 -26.58 4.81 -9.49
C LEU A 229 -27.38 6.08 -9.78
N ASN A 230 -27.76 6.28 -11.05
CA ASN A 230 -28.81 7.24 -11.39
C ASN A 230 -30.14 6.67 -10.90
N ARG A 231 -30.59 7.09 -9.71
CA ARG A 231 -31.94 6.83 -9.19
C ARG A 231 -32.78 8.10 -9.26
#